data_AF-A0A9E6K1I7-F1
#
_entry.id   AF-A0A9E6K1I7-F1
#
_cell.length_a   1.000
_cell.length_b   1.000
_cell.length_c   1.000
_cell.angle_alpha   90.00
_cell.angle_beta   90.00
_cell.angle_gamma   90.00
#
_symmetry.space_group_name_H-M   'P 1'
#
loop_
_entity.id
_entity.type
_entity.pdbx_description
1 polymer ?
#
loop_
_entity_poly.entity_id
_entity_poly.type
_entity_poly.pdbx_seq_one_letter_code
_entity_poly.pdbx_strand_id
1 'polypeptide(L)'
;MLTKEKALRLSIAYLWFLAILDLVRGFLHTFNILWANETFAQMVPNPDSLMMLGAFGISNILTGLIYLLILKKAKHLAPYVLGIIPIAYLSGSLGLKLQGIQGESSFYGKYMMLVYLALCILCALYYLISSLKEKSISKIN
;
A
#
# COMPACT_ATOMS: atom_id res chain seq x y z
N MET A 1 -24.56 -1.55 11.88
CA MET A 1 -24.79 -0.39 10.97
C MET A 1 -23.48 0.05 10.35
N LEU A 2 -23.40 0.01 9.02
CA LEU A 2 -22.35 0.63 8.20
C LEU A 2 -22.49 2.15 8.38
N THR A 3 -21.53 2.79 9.04
CA THR A 3 -21.53 4.26 9.24
C THR A 3 -20.22 4.81 8.72
N LYS A 4 -20.25 6.00 8.12
CA LYS A 4 -19.07 6.64 7.54
C LYS A 4 -17.99 6.86 8.59
N GLU A 5 -18.38 7.19 9.82
CA GLU A 5 -17.44 7.36 10.93
C GLU A 5 -16.69 6.06 11.24
N LYS A 6 -17.39 4.93 11.35
CA LYS A 6 -16.73 3.62 11.58
C LYS A 6 -15.81 3.24 10.41
N ALA A 7 -16.26 3.47 9.18
CA ALA A 7 -15.44 3.21 7.99
C ALA A 7 -14.17 4.09 7.94
N LEU A 8 -14.28 5.35 8.36
CA LEU A 8 -13.14 6.25 8.49
C LEU A 8 -12.16 5.78 9.58
N ARG A 9 -12.66 5.42 10.77
CA ARG A 9 -11.81 4.90 11.86
C ARG A 9 -11.07 3.63 11.44
N LEU A 10 -11.73 2.71 10.74
CA LEU A 10 -11.09 1.52 10.19
C LEU A 10 -9.99 1.87 9.19
N SER A 11 -10.27 2.80 8.26
CA SER A 11 -9.29 3.27 7.27
C SER A 11 -8.07 3.93 7.93
N ILE A 12 -8.28 4.72 9.00
CA ILE A 12 -7.20 5.31 9.80
C ILE A 12 -6.36 4.23 10.47
N ALA A 13 -6.99 3.25 11.11
CA ALA A 13 -6.29 2.15 11.77
C ALA A 13 -5.45 1.33 10.77
N TYR A 14 -6.01 1.07 9.59
CA TYR A 14 -5.32 0.32 8.57
C TYR A 14 -4.18 1.11 7.91
N LEU A 15 -4.36 2.42 7.68
CA LEU A 15 -3.26 3.27 7.19
C LEU A 15 -2.12 3.39 8.23
N TRP A 16 -2.43 3.36 9.54
CA TRP A 16 -1.42 3.26 10.59
C TRP A 16 -0.60 1.97 10.48
N PHE A 17 -1.29 0.84 10.31
CA PHE A 17 -0.63 -0.44 10.09
C PHE A 17 0.28 -0.41 8.85
N LEU A 18 -0.20 0.14 7.73
CA LEU A 18 0.61 0.27 6.51
C LEU A 18 1.81 1.20 6.70
N ALA A 19 1.67 2.30 7.44
CA ALA A 19 2.79 3.19 7.73
C ALA A 19 3.93 2.45 8.45
N ILE A 20 3.59 1.64 9.46
CA ILE A 20 4.57 0.83 10.19
C ILE A 20 5.18 -0.24 9.27
N LEU A 21 4.33 -0.95 8.52
CA LEU A 21 4.78 -1.98 7.58
C LEU A 21 5.74 -1.41 6.52
N ASP A 22 5.48 -0.21 6.02
CA ASP A 22 6.34 0.51 5.07
C ASP A 22 7.69 0.87 5.70
N LEU A 23 7.71 1.37 6.93
CA LEU A 23 8.96 1.68 7.62
C LEU A 23 9.80 0.42 7.87
N VAL A 24 9.16 -0.68 8.29
CA VAL A 24 9.83 -1.98 8.47
C VAL A 24 10.39 -2.48 7.14
N ARG A 25 9.58 -2.50 6.08
CA ARG A 25 10.03 -2.90 4.73
C ARG A 25 11.16 -2.02 4.22
N GLY A 26 11.05 -0.71 4.44
CA GLY A 26 12.07 0.26 4.06
C GLY A 26 13.40 0.01 4.77
N PHE A 27 13.36 -0.25 6.07
CA PHE A 27 14.54 -0.63 6.83
C PHE A 27 15.19 -1.91 6.29
N LEU A 28 14.38 -2.96 6.07
CA LEU A 28 14.87 -4.26 5.59
C LEU A 28 15.47 -4.16 4.18
N HIS A 29 14.79 -3.48 3.26
CA HIS A 29 15.21 -3.34 1.87
C HIS A 29 16.38 -2.36 1.68
N THR A 30 16.67 -1.49 2.65
CA THR A 30 17.79 -0.54 2.57
C THR A 30 19.02 -0.98 3.38
N PHE A 31 18.83 -1.46 4.61
CA PHE A 31 19.95 -1.77 5.51
C PHE A 31 20.22 -3.26 5.69
N ASN A 32 19.26 -4.13 5.35
CA ASN A 32 19.40 -5.59 5.43
C ASN A 32 19.06 -6.27 4.09
N ILE A 33 19.63 -5.71 3.02
CA ILE A 33 19.18 -5.95 1.65
C ILE A 33 19.39 -7.38 1.17
N LEU A 34 20.50 -8.03 1.57
CA LEU A 34 20.82 -9.40 1.19
C LEU A 34 19.83 -10.38 1.80
N TRP A 35 19.59 -10.26 3.11
CA TRP A 35 18.60 -11.07 3.81
C TRP A 35 17.18 -10.85 3.26
N ALA A 36 16.82 -9.59 2.97
CA ALA A 36 15.52 -9.28 2.38
C ALA A 36 15.34 -9.91 1.00
N ASN A 37 16.41 -9.95 0.20
CA ASN A 37 16.41 -10.65 -1.08
C ASN A 37 16.27 -12.16 -0.89
N GLU A 38 17.07 -12.78 -0.02
CA GLU A 38 17.05 -14.21 0.27
C GLU A 38 15.74 -14.70 0.90
N THR A 39 14.99 -13.82 1.55
CA THR A 39 13.73 -14.18 2.23
C THR A 39 12.52 -13.87 1.37
N PHE A 40 12.46 -12.68 0.76
CA PHE A 40 11.23 -12.16 0.13
C PHE A 40 11.35 -11.94 -1.38
N ALA A 41 12.40 -11.23 -1.82
CA ALA A 41 12.48 -10.74 -3.19
C ALA A 41 12.91 -11.84 -4.18
N GLN A 42 13.76 -12.78 -3.74
CA GLN A 42 14.25 -13.93 -4.51
C GLN A 42 14.80 -13.52 -5.89
N MET A 43 15.41 -12.34 -6.00
CA MET A 43 16.01 -11.84 -7.24
C MET A 43 17.42 -12.40 -7.37
N VAL A 44 17.89 -12.58 -8.60
CA VAL A 44 19.29 -12.90 -8.88
C VAL A 44 20.15 -11.77 -8.33
N PRO A 45 21.00 -11.99 -7.31
CA PRO A 45 21.67 -10.92 -6.58
C PRO A 45 22.85 -10.36 -7.37
N ASN A 46 22.57 -9.48 -8.33
CA ASN A 46 23.57 -8.65 -9.00
C ASN A 46 23.49 -7.20 -8.49
N PRO A 47 24.57 -6.39 -8.64
CA PRO A 47 24.62 -5.02 -8.12
C PRO A 47 23.42 -4.15 -8.51
N ASP A 48 22.97 -4.22 -9.76
CA ASP A 48 21.84 -3.41 -10.26
C ASP A 48 20.51 -3.83 -9.63
N SER A 49 20.25 -5.14 -9.53
CA SER A 49 19.05 -5.67 -8.89
C SER A 49 18.96 -5.33 -7.40
N LEU A 50 20.11 -5.37 -6.70
CA LEU A 50 20.19 -4.99 -5.30
C LEU A 50 20.06 -3.48 -5.16
N MET A 51 20.63 -2.69 -6.06
CA MET A 51 20.42 -1.24 -6.08
C MET A 51 18.93 -0.89 -6.27
N MET A 52 18.22 -1.59 -7.16
CA MET A 52 16.77 -1.42 -7.33
C MET A 52 15.98 -1.81 -6.07
N LEU A 53 16.35 -2.92 -5.41
CA LEU A 53 15.75 -3.29 -4.12
C LEU A 53 15.97 -2.18 -3.06
N GLY A 54 17.16 -1.60 -3.04
CA GLY A 54 17.52 -0.49 -2.16
C GLY A 54 16.68 0.75 -2.44
N ALA A 55 16.48 1.08 -3.71
CA ALA A 55 15.61 2.18 -4.15
C ALA A 55 14.14 1.95 -3.75
N PHE A 56 13.64 0.72 -3.84
CA PHE A 56 12.33 0.36 -3.29
C PHE A 56 12.28 0.54 -1.78
N GLY A 57 13.33 0.15 -1.05
CA GLY A 57 13.44 0.38 0.40
C GLY A 57 13.38 1.86 0.78
N ILE A 58 14.14 2.72 0.09
CA ILE A 58 14.10 4.17 0.31
C ILE A 58 12.67 4.71 0.05
N SER A 59 12.04 4.25 -1.02
CA SER A 59 10.66 4.62 -1.34
C SER A 59 9.68 4.18 -0.24
N ASN A 60 9.89 3.01 0.37
CA ASN A 60 9.06 2.54 1.48
C ASN A 60 9.25 3.39 2.76
N ILE A 61 10.47 3.83 3.06
CA ILE A 61 10.70 4.78 4.17
C ILE A 61 9.92 6.08 3.91
N LEU A 62 10.04 6.62 2.70
CA LEU A 62 9.35 7.85 2.30
C LEU A 62 7.83 7.71 2.42
N THR A 63 7.24 6.64 1.85
CA THR A 63 5.79 6.43 1.91
C THR A 63 5.30 6.21 3.34
N GLY A 64 6.03 5.45 4.16
CA GLY A 64 5.73 5.27 5.57
C GLY A 64 5.67 6.60 6.34
N LEU A 65 6.67 7.47 6.14
CA LEU A 65 6.68 8.82 6.75
C LEU A 65 5.54 9.71 6.23
N ILE A 66 5.23 9.66 4.94
CA ILE A 66 4.07 10.38 4.36
C ILE A 66 2.77 9.89 4.99
N TYR A 67 2.58 8.59 5.17
CA TYR A 67 1.39 8.04 5.81
C TYR A 67 1.27 8.51 7.25
N LEU A 68 2.37 8.52 8.03
CA LEU A 68 2.38 9.09 9.38
C LEU A 68 1.99 10.58 9.38
N LEU A 69 2.49 11.36 8.42
CA LEU A 69 2.16 12.78 8.30
C LEU A 69 0.66 12.98 8.00
N ILE A 70 0.10 12.19 7.07
CA ILE A 70 -1.33 12.19 6.75
C ILE A 70 -2.15 11.82 7.98
N LEU A 71 -1.74 10.79 8.71
CA LEU A 71 -2.39 10.37 9.95
C LEU A 71 -2.29 11.42 11.06
N LYS A 72 -1.27 12.29 11.04
CA LYS A 72 -1.13 13.39 12.01
C LYS A 72 -1.96 14.62 11.62
N LYS A 73 -2.02 14.96 10.34
CA LYS A 73 -2.53 16.25 9.86
C LYS A 73 -3.84 16.18 9.07
N ALA A 74 -4.13 15.06 8.43
CA ALA A 74 -5.22 14.92 7.46
C ALA A 74 -5.84 13.51 7.50
N LYS A 75 -6.21 13.02 8.69
CA LYS A 75 -6.78 11.67 8.90
C LYS A 75 -7.99 11.34 8.02
N HIS A 76 -8.78 12.36 7.65
CA HIS A 76 -9.93 12.22 6.75
C HIS A 76 -9.54 11.79 5.33
N LEU A 77 -8.27 11.93 4.94
CA LEU A 77 -7.74 11.48 3.66
C LEU A 77 -7.41 9.98 3.63
N ALA A 78 -7.33 9.32 4.79
CA ALA A 78 -6.93 7.91 4.89
C ALA A 78 -7.64 6.96 3.90
N PRO A 79 -8.98 6.93 3.79
CA PRO A 79 -9.66 6.05 2.85
C PRO A 79 -9.31 6.33 1.37
N TYR A 80 -9.03 7.58 1.02
CA TYR A 80 -8.66 7.96 -0.34
C TYR A 80 -7.22 7.54 -0.66
N VAL A 81 -6.30 7.71 0.30
CA VAL A 81 -4.92 7.22 0.19
C VAL A 81 -4.92 5.70 -0.02
N LEU A 82 -5.70 4.98 0.79
CA LEU A 82 -5.88 3.53 0.63
C LEU A 82 -6.45 3.14 -0.73
N GLY A 83 -7.33 3.97 -1.32
CA GLY A 83 -7.82 3.76 -2.68
C GLY A 83 -6.80 4.06 -3.78
N ILE A 84 -5.90 5.02 -3.58
CA ILE A 84 -4.86 5.39 -4.56
C ILE A 84 -3.78 4.30 -4.68
N ILE A 85 -3.41 3.66 -3.56
CA ILE A 85 -2.38 2.60 -3.54
C ILE A 85 -2.64 1.51 -4.61
N PRO A 86 -3.79 0.79 -4.62
CA PRO A 86 -4.04 -0.24 -5.63
C PRO A 86 -4.10 0.31 -7.06
N ILE A 87 -4.51 1.57 -7.26
CA ILE A 87 -4.48 2.21 -8.58
C ILE A 87 -3.04 2.37 -9.06
N ALA A 88 -2.12 2.81 -8.20
CA ALA A 88 -0.70 2.94 -8.52
C ALA A 88 -0.06 1.58 -8.84
N TYR A 89 -0.40 0.54 -8.08
CA TYR A 89 0.07 -0.84 -8.37
C TYR A 89 -0.48 -1.37 -9.69
N LEU A 90 -1.74 -1.08 -10.01
CA LEU A 90 -2.35 -1.46 -11.28
C LEU A 90 -1.67 -0.73 -12.44
N SER A 91 -1.40 0.57 -12.32
CA SER A 91 -0.72 1.33 -13.38
C SER A 91 0.69 0.82 -13.63
N GLY A 92 1.46 0.52 -12.57
CA GLY A 92 2.79 -0.06 -12.70
C GLY A 92 2.75 -1.45 -13.36
N SER A 93 1.82 -2.30 -12.94
CA SER A 93 1.64 -3.65 -13.51
C SER A 93 1.25 -3.61 -14.99
N LEU A 94 0.36 -2.68 -15.37
CA LEU A 94 -0.01 -2.46 -16.77
C LEU A 94 1.20 -1.95 -17.58
N GLY A 95 1.98 -1.02 -17.04
CA GLY A 95 3.20 -0.53 -17.68
C GLY A 95 4.18 -1.66 -18.00
N LEU A 96 4.45 -2.55 -17.04
CA LEU A 96 5.30 -3.72 -17.24
C LEU A 96 4.72 -4.68 -18.29
N LYS A 97 3.41 -4.96 -18.22
CA LYS A 97 2.73 -5.84 -19.16
C LYS A 97 2.78 -5.33 -20.60
N LEU A 98 2.63 -4.02 -20.81
CA LEU A 98 2.71 -3.40 -22.13
C LEU A 98 4.11 -3.49 -22.74
N GLN A 99 5.14 -3.60 -21.92
CA GLN A 99 6.53 -3.81 -22.35
C GLN A 99 6.90 -5.30 -22.48
N GLY A 100 5.93 -6.21 -22.27
CA GLY A 100 6.19 -7.66 -22.29
C GLY A 100 7.05 -8.16 -21.14
N ILE A 101 7.27 -7.35 -20.10
CA ILE A 101 8.12 -7.70 -18.95
C ILE A 101 7.32 -8.55 -17.97
N GLN A 102 7.86 -9.71 -17.63
CA GLN A 102 7.29 -10.62 -16.62
C GLN A 102 8.34 -10.91 -15.55
N GLY A 103 7.88 -11.04 -14.30
CA GLY A 103 8.77 -11.40 -13.19
C GLY A 103 9.11 -12.89 -13.25
N GLU A 104 10.41 -13.21 -13.29
CA GLU A 104 10.92 -14.60 -13.29
C GLU A 104 11.16 -15.13 -11.86
N SER A 105 11.32 -14.23 -10.89
CA SER A 105 11.51 -14.59 -9.48
C SER A 105 10.24 -15.21 -8.87
N SER A 106 10.44 -16.17 -7.96
CA SER A 106 9.36 -16.70 -7.12
C SER A 106 8.62 -15.59 -6.33
N PHE A 107 9.34 -14.53 -5.98
CA PHE A 107 8.90 -13.31 -5.29
C PHE A 107 7.84 -13.55 -4.23
N TYR A 108 8.22 -14.14 -3.09
CA TYR A 108 7.27 -14.44 -2.01
C TYR A 108 6.62 -13.19 -1.42
N GLY A 109 7.28 -12.05 -1.50
CA GLY A 109 6.70 -10.75 -1.13
C GLY A 109 5.39 -10.42 -1.85
N LYS A 110 5.13 -11.01 -3.03
CA LYS A 110 3.88 -10.82 -3.78
C LYS A 110 2.63 -11.26 -3.02
N TYR A 111 2.71 -12.32 -2.21
CA TYR A 111 1.54 -12.83 -1.49
C TYR A 111 1.11 -11.85 -0.40
N MET A 112 2.06 -11.37 0.40
CA MET A 112 1.82 -10.31 1.39
C MET A 112 1.28 -9.04 0.70
N MET A 113 1.84 -8.70 -0.47
CA MET A 113 1.39 -7.58 -1.28
C MET A 113 -0.07 -7.68 -1.70
N LEU A 114 -0.49 -8.85 -2.20
CA LEU A 114 -1.87 -9.10 -2.59
C LEU A 114 -2.83 -8.96 -1.40
N VAL A 115 -2.47 -9.47 -0.22
CA VAL A 115 -3.30 -9.36 0.98
C VAL A 115 -3.52 -7.90 1.37
N TYR A 116 -2.46 -7.11 1.48
CA TYR A 116 -2.64 -5.72 1.91
C TYR A 116 -3.33 -4.86 0.85
N LEU A 117 -3.11 -5.13 -0.45
CA LEU A 117 -3.81 -4.46 -1.54
C LEU A 117 -5.31 -4.76 -1.52
N ALA A 118 -5.69 -6.01 -1.25
CA ALA A 118 -7.10 -6.38 -1.08
C ALA A 118 -7.73 -5.59 0.08
N LEU A 119 -7.05 -5.50 1.23
CA LEU A 119 -7.52 -4.73 2.37
C LEU A 119 -7.58 -3.22 2.11
N CYS A 120 -6.63 -2.67 1.32
CA CYS A 120 -6.70 -1.28 0.84
C CYS A 120 -8.00 -1.03 0.08
N ILE A 121 -8.31 -1.89 -0.89
CA ILE A 121 -9.53 -1.83 -1.70
C ILE A 121 -10.77 -1.92 -0.79
N LEU A 122 -10.82 -2.91 0.10
CA LEU A 122 -11.95 -3.13 1.00
C LEU A 122 -12.21 -1.93 1.91
N CYS A 123 -11.17 -1.35 2.52
CA CYS A 123 -11.30 -0.16 3.37
C CYS A 123 -11.80 1.05 2.57
N ALA A 124 -11.22 1.28 1.38
CA ALA A 124 -11.61 2.39 0.51
C ALA A 124 -13.08 2.26 0.06
N LEU A 125 -13.47 1.08 -0.45
CA LEU A 125 -14.84 0.81 -0.87
C LEU A 125 -15.83 0.93 0.29
N TYR A 126 -15.49 0.38 1.46
CA TYR A 126 -16.35 0.48 2.63
C TYR A 126 -16.63 1.94 3.02
N TYR A 127 -15.61 2.80 2.99
CA TYR A 127 -15.80 4.24 3.23
C TYR A 127 -16.62 4.92 2.15
N LEU A 128 -16.34 4.66 0.88
CA LEU A 128 -17.07 5.27 -0.25
C LEU A 128 -18.56 4.89 -0.23
N ILE A 129 -18.88 3.60 -0.07
CA ILE A 129 -20.25 3.10 0.00
C ILE A 129 -20.98 3.72 1.21
N SER A 130 -20.33 3.76 2.37
CA SER A 130 -20.92 4.37 3.58
C SER A 130 -21.18 5.87 3.38
N SER A 131 -20.27 6.58 2.72
CA SER A 131 -20.44 8.00 2.43
C SER A 131 -21.53 8.28 1.39
N LEU A 132 -21.73 7.41 0.41
CA LEU A 132 -22.82 7.54 -0.57
C LEU A 132 -24.18 7.32 0.10
N LYS A 133 -24.28 6.33 0.98
CA LYS A 133 -25.51 6.02 1.72
C LYS A 133 -25.95 7.17 2.62
N GLU A 134 -25.04 7.76 3.38
CA GLU A 134 -25.36 8.91 4.24
C GLU A 134 -25.83 10.13 3.43
N LYS A 135 -25.17 10.45 2.31
CA LYS A 135 -25.60 11.53 1.40
C LYS A 135 -26.99 11.29 0.79
N SER A 136 -27.35 10.03 0.55
CA SER A 136 -28.68 9.69 0.04
C SER A 136 -29.77 9.93 1.08
N ILE A 137 -29.53 9.54 2.34
CA ILE A 137 -30.50 9.74 3.43
C ILE A 137 -30.71 11.23 3.71
N SER A 138 -29.63 12.02 3.72
CA SER A 138 -29.72 13.47 3.96
C SER A 138 -30.41 14.27 2.85
N LYS A 139 -30.69 13.66 1.68
CA LYS A 139 -31.45 14.30 0.60
C LYS A 139 -32.96 14.01 0.67
N ILE A 140 -33.36 13.01 1.45
CA ILE A 140 -34.75 12.56 1.58
C ILE A 140 -35.45 13.23 2.77
N ASN A 141 -34.66 13.67 3.77
CA ASN A 141 -35.12 14.47 4.92
C ASN A 141 -34.90 15.96 4.67
#